data_AF-A0A1M3IR12-F1
#
_entry.id   AF-A0A1M3IR12-F1
#
_cell.length_a   1.000
_cell.length_b   1.000
_cell.length_c   1.000
_cell.angle_alpha   90.00
_cell.angle_beta   90.00
_cell.angle_gamma   90.00
#
_symmetry.space_group_name_H-M   'P 1'
#
loop_
_entity.id
_entity.type
_entity.pdbx_description
1 polymer ?
#
loop_
_entity_poly.entity_id
_entity_poly.type
_entity_poly.pdbx_seq_one_letter_code
_entity_poly.pdbx_strand_id
1 'polypeptide(L)'
;MLFFTFETLAHGGEEHAESKPSPQESTSTLESLPSDLSLLQRVFLLQQKQRAANLKVFQARDVDRPQYVLLPAKVVASPNGYAQVHVPQASRVVADPNYPMPTTGDKVEVNQVIAVIEPLVSSVDLTLVLLLYS
;
A
#
# COMPACT_ATOMS: atom_id res chain seq x y z
N MET A 1 -83.90 -5.68 56.28
CA MET A 1 -82.84 -6.16 57.21
C MET A 1 -81.75 -6.77 56.34
N LEU A 2 -80.63 -6.08 56.11
CA LEU A 2 -79.41 -6.04 56.96
C LEU A 2 -78.63 -7.37 56.82
N PHE A 3 -77.35 -7.48 56.44
CA PHE A 3 -76.18 -6.59 56.52
C PHE A 3 -75.13 -6.93 55.43
N PHE A 4 -74.26 -5.96 55.13
CA PHE A 4 -72.94 -6.11 54.50
C PHE A 4 -71.96 -6.88 55.41
N THR A 5 -70.91 -7.50 54.85
CA THR A 5 -69.47 -7.24 55.14
C THR A 5 -68.62 -8.43 54.65
N PHE A 6 -67.77 -8.22 53.64
CA PHE A 6 -66.31 -8.03 53.71
C PHE A 6 -65.54 -9.25 54.27
N GLU A 7 -64.89 -9.97 53.36
CA GLU A 7 -63.73 -10.81 53.63
C GLU A 7 -62.61 -9.92 54.16
N THR A 8 -62.17 -10.16 55.40
CA THR A 8 -60.86 -9.68 55.88
C THR A 8 -60.19 -10.76 56.72
N LEU A 9 -58.84 -10.71 56.69
CA LEU A 9 -57.85 -11.33 57.59
C LEU A 9 -57.39 -12.74 57.15
N ALA A 10 -56.15 -12.94 56.66
CA ALA A 10 -54.92 -12.59 57.36
C ALA A 10 -53.64 -12.67 56.49
N HIS A 11 -52.91 -11.55 56.45
CA HIS A 11 -51.45 -11.33 56.44
C HIS A 11 -50.57 -11.84 55.28
N GLY A 12 -50.32 -10.95 54.32
CA GLY A 12 -49.15 -10.92 53.45
C GLY A 12 -48.84 -9.48 53.08
N GLY A 13 -48.44 -8.68 54.07
CA GLY A 13 -48.18 -7.24 53.92
C GLY A 13 -46.85 -6.97 53.24
N GLU A 14 -46.81 -7.05 51.91
CA GLU A 14 -45.79 -6.37 51.12
C GLU A 14 -46.46 -5.38 50.17
N GLU A 15 -46.44 -4.14 50.63
CA GLU A 15 -46.72 -2.94 49.87
C GLU A 15 -45.66 -2.79 48.77
N HIS A 16 -45.95 -3.24 47.56
CA HIS A 16 -45.19 -2.82 46.37
C HIS A 16 -45.81 -1.56 45.78
N ALA A 17 -45.81 -0.49 46.58
CA ALA A 17 -46.02 0.86 46.10
C ALA A 17 -44.76 1.31 45.33
N GLU A 18 -44.91 1.23 44.01
CA GLU A 18 -44.16 1.83 42.93
C GLU A 18 -43.18 2.95 43.31
N SER A 19 -41.88 2.72 43.11
CA SER A 19 -40.96 3.78 42.70
C SER A 19 -40.51 3.49 41.29
N LYS A 20 -41.25 4.02 40.30
CA LYS A 20 -40.67 4.26 38.97
C LYS A 20 -39.42 5.13 39.20
N PRO A 21 -38.23 4.75 38.71
CA PRO A 21 -37.08 5.63 38.84
C PRO A 21 -37.38 6.91 38.04
N SER A 22 -37.52 8.02 38.77
CA SER A 22 -37.58 9.35 38.19
C SER A 22 -36.34 9.55 37.29
N PRO A 23 -36.45 10.20 36.11
CA PRO A 23 -35.28 10.49 35.30
C PRO A 23 -34.34 11.37 36.11
N GLN A 24 -33.31 10.77 36.69
CA GLN A 24 -32.24 11.52 37.32
C GLN A 24 -31.45 12.17 36.18
N GLU A 25 -31.54 13.50 36.09
CA GLU A 25 -30.53 14.28 35.39
C GLU A 25 -29.19 13.94 36.03
N SER A 26 -28.35 13.23 35.27
CA SER A 26 -27.01 12.87 35.71
C SER A 26 -26.15 14.13 35.70
N THR A 27 -26.13 14.87 36.81
CA THR A 27 -25.07 15.84 37.09
C THR A 27 -23.80 15.03 37.40
N SER A 28 -22.95 14.90 36.39
CA SER A 28 -21.66 14.21 36.48
C SER A 28 -20.72 14.96 37.42
N THR A 29 -20.72 14.63 38.71
CA THR A 29 -19.60 14.95 39.61
C THR A 29 -18.41 14.07 39.24
N LEU A 30 -17.22 14.68 39.11
CA LEU A 30 -15.95 14.07 38.66
C LEU A 30 -15.44 12.88 39.51
N GLU A 31 -16.16 12.46 40.55
CA GLU A 31 -15.79 11.37 41.46
C GLU A 31 -16.47 10.02 41.16
N SER A 32 -17.25 9.92 40.08
CA SER A 32 -17.89 8.66 39.65
C SER A 32 -17.34 8.13 38.33
N LEU A 33 -16.09 8.45 37.97
CA LEU A 33 -15.50 7.87 36.77
C LEU A 33 -15.48 6.35 36.90
N PRO A 34 -16.10 5.61 35.95
CA PRO A 34 -16.04 4.16 35.96
C PRO A 34 -14.57 3.73 35.83
N SER A 35 -14.19 2.68 36.55
CA SER A 35 -12.81 2.17 36.58
C SER A 35 -12.30 1.76 35.19
N ASP A 36 -13.21 1.53 34.24
CA ASP A 36 -12.91 1.34 32.83
C ASP A 36 -13.15 2.63 32.03
N LEU A 37 -12.06 3.36 31.76
CA LEU A 37 -12.06 4.58 30.95
C LEU A 37 -12.56 4.36 29.50
N SER A 38 -12.63 3.11 29.02
CA SER A 38 -13.22 2.80 27.70
C SER A 38 -14.71 3.10 27.65
N LEU A 39 -15.40 3.15 28.81
CA LEU A 39 -16.82 3.50 28.89
C LEU A 39 -17.08 4.98 28.65
N LEU A 40 -16.11 5.86 28.91
CA LEU A 40 -16.21 7.29 28.61
C LEU A 40 -16.18 7.56 27.09
N GLN A 41 -15.73 6.60 26.29
CA GLN A 41 -15.68 6.70 24.82
C GLN A 41 -16.91 6.08 24.13
N ARG A 42 -17.88 5.57 24.88
CA ARG A 42 -19.09 4.93 24.33
C ARG A 42 -20.25 5.92 24.34
N VAL A 43 -20.97 6.00 23.22
CA VAL A 43 -22.24 6.73 23.13
C VAL A 43 -23.38 5.73 23.16
N PHE A 44 -24.27 5.88 24.13
CA PHE A 44 -25.48 5.06 24.19
C PHE A 44 -26.59 5.68 23.34
N LEU A 45 -27.20 4.86 22.48
CA LEU A 45 -28.37 5.25 21.68
C LEU A 45 -29.55 4.36 22.02
N LEU A 46 -30.73 4.95 22.22
CA LEU A 46 -31.94 4.18 22.48
C LEU A 46 -32.34 3.34 21.27
N GLN A 47 -32.74 2.08 21.47
CA GLN A 47 -33.07 1.13 20.39
C GLN A 47 -34.13 1.66 19.41
N GLN A 48 -35.09 2.47 19.86
CA GLN A 48 -36.08 3.10 18.99
C GLN A 48 -35.44 4.10 18.03
N LYS A 49 -34.47 4.90 18.50
CA LYS A 49 -33.70 5.83 17.66
C LYS A 49 -32.81 5.07 16.67
N GLN A 50 -32.18 3.99 17.11
CA GLN A 50 -31.37 3.13 16.23
C GLN A 50 -32.20 2.52 15.10
N ARG A 51 -33.42 2.03 15.41
CA ARG A 51 -34.36 1.47 14.42
C ARG A 51 -34.90 2.55 13.48
N ALA A 52 -35.31 3.70 14.00
CA ALA A 52 -35.79 4.82 13.18
C ALA A 52 -34.69 5.34 12.23
N ALA A 53 -33.44 5.32 12.67
CA ALA A 53 -32.27 5.70 11.87
C ALA A 53 -31.75 4.59 10.93
N ASN A 54 -32.34 3.38 10.97
CA ASN A 54 -31.93 2.23 10.15
C ASN A 54 -30.42 1.95 10.23
N LEU A 55 -29.88 1.90 11.45
CA LEU A 55 -28.47 1.58 11.66
C LEU A 55 -28.15 0.15 11.20
N LYS A 56 -27.14 0.03 10.35
CA LYS A 56 -26.60 -1.26 9.88
C LYS A 56 -25.23 -1.48 10.48
N VAL A 57 -25.00 -2.70 10.96
CA VAL A 57 -23.72 -3.10 11.55
C VAL A 57 -23.12 -4.19 10.68
N PHE A 58 -21.82 -4.09 10.42
CA PHE A 58 -21.05 -5.11 9.72
C PHE A 58 -19.92 -5.58 10.64
N GLN A 59 -19.70 -6.88 10.69
CA GLN A 59 -18.56 -7.44 11.41
C GLN A 59 -17.29 -7.17 10.62
N ALA A 60 -16.34 -6.46 11.23
CA ALA A 60 -14.99 -6.32 10.66
C ALA A 60 -14.34 -7.70 10.57
N ARG A 61 -13.71 -7.97 9.42
CA ARG A 61 -12.91 -9.18 9.20
C ARG A 61 -11.60 -8.76 8.57
N ASP A 62 -10.52 -9.32 9.06
CA ASP A 62 -9.24 -9.24 8.37
C ASP A 62 -9.33 -10.08 7.10
N VAL A 63 -9.07 -9.45 5.96
CA VAL A 63 -9.07 -10.09 4.66
C VAL A 63 -7.82 -9.63 3.94
N ASP A 64 -7.02 -10.59 3.48
CA ASP A 64 -5.95 -10.27 2.54
C ASP A 64 -6.58 -9.87 1.20
N ARG A 65 -6.49 -8.59 0.86
CA ARG A 65 -7.06 -8.03 -0.36
C ARG A 65 -5.90 -7.55 -1.24
N PRO A 66 -5.67 -8.18 -2.41
CA PRO A 66 -4.65 -7.70 -3.33
C PRO A 66 -5.01 -6.29 -3.80
N GLN A 67 -4.02 -5.41 -3.79
CA GLN A 67 -4.14 -4.08 -4.37
C GLN A 67 -3.63 -4.10 -5.80
N TYR A 68 -4.43 -3.61 -6.72
CA TYR A 68 -4.03 -3.44 -8.11
C TYR A 68 -3.58 -1.99 -8.30
N VAL A 69 -2.32 -1.81 -8.70
CA VAL A 69 -1.73 -0.49 -8.99
C VAL A 69 -1.12 -0.53 -10.39
N LEU A 70 -1.43 0.48 -11.20
CA LEU A 70 -0.82 0.66 -12.51
C LEU A 70 0.43 1.53 -12.35
N LEU A 71 1.59 0.99 -12.70
CA LEU A 71 2.87 1.68 -12.62
C LEU A 71 3.37 1.98 -14.05
N PRO A 72 3.52 3.27 -14.44
CA PRO A 72 4.14 3.59 -15.72
C PRO A 72 5.62 3.19 -15.68
N ALA A 73 6.08 2.53 -16.74
CA ALA A 73 7.45 2.08 -16.88
C ALA A 73 8.02 2.52 -18.24
N LYS A 74 9.35 2.62 -18.31
CA LYS A 74 10.09 2.92 -19.54
C LYS A 74 11.09 1.81 -19.83
N VAL A 75 11.16 1.39 -21.09
CA VAL A 75 12.21 0.49 -21.57
C VAL A 75 13.49 1.29 -21.75
N VAL A 76 14.55 0.84 -21.09
CA VAL A 76 15.90 1.39 -21.19
C VAL A 76 16.86 0.27 -21.58
N ALA A 77 18.01 0.63 -22.15
CA ALA A 77 19.06 -0.34 -22.44
C ALA A 77 19.52 -1.03 -21.15
N SER A 78 19.83 -2.32 -21.25
CA SER A 78 20.38 -3.08 -20.11
C SER A 78 21.73 -2.49 -19.72
N PRO A 79 22.01 -2.24 -18.43
CA PRO A 79 23.33 -1.80 -17.99
C PRO A 79 24.42 -2.82 -18.29
N ASN A 80 24.06 -4.11 -18.38
CA ASN A 80 24.98 -5.20 -18.72
C ASN A 80 25.19 -5.35 -20.24
N GLY A 81 24.40 -4.67 -21.06
CA GLY A 81 24.51 -4.71 -22.53
C GLY A 81 25.29 -3.54 -23.12
N TYR A 82 26.06 -2.83 -22.29
CA TYR A 82 26.83 -1.66 -22.70
C TYR A 82 28.31 -2.00 -22.84
N ALA A 83 28.90 -1.61 -23.96
CA ALA A 83 30.33 -1.68 -24.19
C ALA A 83 30.83 -0.34 -24.75
N GLN A 84 31.90 0.18 -24.16
CA GLN A 84 32.63 1.32 -24.71
C GLN A 84 33.97 0.81 -25.26
N VAL A 85 34.15 0.97 -26.57
CA VAL A 85 35.31 0.46 -27.26
C VAL A 85 36.34 1.58 -27.42
N HIS A 86 37.56 1.35 -26.93
CA HIS A 86 38.66 2.31 -26.98
C HIS A 86 39.86 1.71 -27.71
N VAL A 87 40.56 2.54 -28.48
CA VAL A 87 41.80 2.13 -29.14
C VAL A 87 42.97 2.32 -28.16
N PRO A 88 43.79 1.28 -27.92
CA PRO A 88 44.85 1.33 -26.91
C PRO A 88 46.04 2.22 -27.29
N GLN A 89 46.17 2.58 -28.57
CA GLN A 89 47.30 3.34 -29.10
C GLN A 89 46.87 4.44 -30.07
N ALA A 90 47.68 5.49 -30.18
CA ALA A 90 47.43 6.57 -31.14
C ALA A 90 47.40 6.02 -32.57
N SER A 91 46.26 6.20 -33.24
CA SER A 91 45.99 5.62 -34.56
C SER A 91 45.15 6.58 -35.41
N ARG A 92 45.19 6.39 -36.73
CA ARG A 92 44.34 7.07 -37.71
C ARG A 92 43.20 6.14 -38.13
N VAL A 93 41.98 6.66 -38.22
CA VAL A 93 40.83 5.92 -38.77
C VAL A 93 40.92 5.90 -40.30
N VAL A 94 40.73 4.72 -40.89
CA VAL A 94 40.76 4.48 -42.34
C VAL A 94 39.39 4.01 -42.81
N ALA A 95 38.94 4.52 -43.95
CA ALA A 95 37.74 4.04 -44.61
C ALA A 95 38.10 2.84 -45.49
N ASP A 96 37.68 1.63 -45.08
CA ASP A 96 37.82 0.41 -45.87
C ASP A 96 36.46 0.05 -46.51
N PRO A 97 36.34 0.01 -47.85
CA PRO A 97 35.10 -0.38 -48.52
C PRO A 97 34.59 -1.78 -48.17
N ASN A 98 35.47 -2.70 -47.74
CA ASN A 98 35.08 -4.06 -47.33
C ASN A 98 34.47 -4.10 -45.92
N TYR A 99 34.79 -3.09 -45.10
CA TYR A 99 34.33 -2.97 -43.72
C TYR A 99 33.72 -1.58 -43.48
N PRO A 100 32.48 -1.35 -43.98
CA PRO A 100 31.83 -0.06 -43.82
C PRO A 100 31.60 0.25 -42.34
N MET A 101 31.96 1.47 -41.94
CA MET A 101 31.80 1.93 -40.57
C MET A 101 30.31 2.12 -40.23
N PRO A 102 29.79 1.50 -39.15
CA PRO A 102 28.41 1.70 -38.72
C PRO A 102 28.17 3.14 -38.22
N THR A 103 26.94 3.60 -38.35
CA THR A 103 26.51 4.93 -37.88
C THR A 103 25.79 4.84 -36.54
N THR A 104 25.75 5.94 -35.79
CA THR A 104 24.99 6.04 -34.55
C THR A 104 23.53 5.64 -34.75
N GLY A 105 23.07 4.66 -33.98
CA GLY A 105 21.71 4.11 -34.05
C GLY A 105 21.63 2.79 -34.79
N ASP A 106 22.66 2.41 -35.54
CA ASP A 106 22.73 1.10 -36.18
C ASP A 106 22.87 -0.01 -35.12
N LYS A 107 22.23 -1.14 -35.37
CA LYS A 107 22.46 -2.36 -34.62
C LYS A 107 23.78 -2.97 -35.06
N VAL A 108 24.62 -3.35 -34.11
CA VAL A 108 25.86 -4.09 -34.35
C VAL A 108 25.82 -5.45 -33.66
N GLU A 109 26.46 -6.44 -34.27
CA GLU A 109 26.60 -7.79 -33.70
C GLU A 109 27.97 -7.96 -33.02
N VAL A 110 28.08 -8.97 -32.15
CA VAL A 110 29.35 -9.36 -31.54
C VAL A 110 30.35 -9.70 -32.66
N ASN A 111 31.61 -9.26 -32.51
CA ASN A 111 32.68 -9.41 -33.51
C ASN A 111 32.47 -8.67 -34.84
N GLN A 112 31.47 -7.80 -34.96
CA GLN A 112 31.37 -6.92 -36.13
C GLN A 112 32.49 -5.87 -36.10
N VAL A 113 33.12 -5.65 -37.24
CA VAL A 113 34.13 -4.59 -37.40
C VAL A 113 33.43 -3.22 -37.35
N ILE A 114 33.82 -2.39 -36.39
CA ILE A 114 33.22 -1.06 -36.20
C ILE A 114 34.13 0.09 -36.64
N ALA A 115 35.42 -0.17 -36.88
CA ALA A 115 36.39 0.78 -37.42
C ALA A 115 37.65 0.03 -37.87
N VAL A 116 38.29 0.54 -38.94
CA VAL A 116 39.63 0.12 -39.35
C VAL A 116 40.61 1.24 -39.01
N ILE A 117 41.74 0.90 -38.39
CA ILE A 117 42.71 1.87 -37.88
C ILE A 117 44.14 1.54 -38.29
N GLU A 118 44.94 2.58 -38.54
CA GLU A 118 46.37 2.51 -38.80
C GLU A 118 47.16 3.14 -37.62
N PRO A 119 48.03 2.39 -36.92
CA PRO A 119 48.84 2.93 -35.82
C PRO A 119 49.83 3.99 -36.28
N LEU A 120 50.01 5.05 -35.50
CA LEU A 120 50.92 6.17 -35.82
C LEU A 120 52.40 5.90 -35.43
N VAL A 121 52.64 4.96 -34.53
CA VAL A 121 53.98 4.55 -34.09
C VAL A 121 54.32 3.18 -34.69
N SER A 122 55.21 3.17 -35.68
CA SER A 122 55.70 1.95 -36.32
C SER A 122 56.74 1.26 -35.43
N SER A 123 56.31 0.39 -34.54
CA SER A 123 57.22 -0.59 -33.93
C SER A 123 56.60 -1.97 -33.70
N VAL A 124 55.30 -2.14 -33.98
CA VAL A 124 54.65 -3.44 -34.00
C VAL A 124 53.59 -3.43 -35.10
N ASP A 125 53.78 -4.28 -36.10
CA ASP A 125 52.80 -4.53 -37.15
C ASP A 125 51.61 -5.28 -36.54
N LEU A 126 50.60 -4.54 -36.09
CA LEU A 126 49.36 -5.07 -35.54
C LEU A 126 48.20 -4.43 -36.28
N THR A 127 47.68 -5.15 -37.29
CA THR A 127 46.32 -4.91 -37.80
C THR A 127 45.33 -5.24 -36.67
N LEU A 128 44.97 -4.23 -35.88
CA LEU A 128 44.04 -4.39 -34.77
C LEU A 128 42.62 -4.20 -35.30
N VAL A 129 41.98 -5.33 -35.61
CA VAL A 129 40.53 -5.37 -35.82
C VAL A 129 39.88 -5.27 -34.44
N LEU A 130 39.19 -4.16 -34.15
CA LEU A 130 38.44 -4.04 -32.90
C LEU A 130 37.17 -4.89 -32.97
N LEU A 131 37.23 -6.03 -32.29
CA LEU A 131 36.13 -6.94 -32.07
C LEU A 131 35.48 -6.63 -30.72
N LEU A 132 34.16 -6.48 -30.69
CA LEU A 132 33.39 -6.41 -29.45
C LEU A 132 33.43 -7.78 -28.76
N TYR A 133 34.10 -7.89 -27.62
CA TYR A 133 34.02 -9.06 -26.72
C TYR A 133 33.04 -8.78 -25.58
N SER A 134 32.24 -9.79 -25.25
CA SER A 134 31.25 -9.82 -24.16
C SER A 134 31.87 -10.25 -22.83
#